data_AF-A0A523D6X1-F1
#
_entry.id   AF-A0A523D6X1-F1
#
_cell.length_a   1.000
_cell.length_b   1.000
_cell.length_c   1.000
_cell.angle_alpha   90.00
_cell.angle_beta   90.00
_cell.angle_gamma   90.00
#
_symmetry.space_group_name_H-M   'P 1'
#
loop_
_entity.id
_entity.type
_entity.pdbx_description
1 polymer ?
#
loop_
_entity_poly.entity_id
_entity_poly.type
_entity_poly.pdbx_seq_one_letter_code
_entity_poly.pdbx_strand_id
1 'polypeptide(L)'
;MKRTLAYLWCGFLVLALAQIAPFLHGQESCAAVLREKKLPVKFKTRGSPQRARWEQVDEVLTGLSEDLQGMACKLKFEEIFRTDKEELYIPLTNNLVRVVPETILEGLAVFNQSGELLGEYDSRVSYQRSGGLYATDSYTLYYFQYKDPEGDVESSGNHLLLDDYLVPWSDLSERIAMNTSSGSSGTVP
;
A
#
# COMPACT_ATOMS: atom_id res chain seq x y z
N MET A 1 -29.92 -48.15 -34.24
CA MET A 1 -28.51 -47.79 -33.93
C MET A 1 -28.44 -46.29 -33.65
N LYS A 2 -27.77 -45.93 -32.55
CA LYS A 2 -27.12 -44.65 -32.19
C LYS A 2 -27.98 -43.37 -32.05
N ARG A 3 -28.56 -43.23 -30.85
CA ARG A 3 -28.74 -41.94 -30.16
C ARG A 3 -27.50 -41.71 -29.29
N THR A 4 -26.64 -40.73 -29.61
CA THR A 4 -25.67 -40.12 -28.67
C THR A 4 -24.87 -39.03 -29.37
N LEU A 5 -25.31 -37.77 -29.29
CA LEU A 5 -24.51 -36.57 -29.61
C LEU A 5 -25.27 -35.32 -29.13
N ALA A 6 -25.45 -35.18 -27.82
CA ALA A 6 -26.05 -33.98 -27.23
C ALA A 6 -25.41 -33.54 -25.90
N TYR A 7 -24.45 -34.30 -25.36
CA TYR A 7 -23.92 -34.04 -24.02
C TYR A 7 -22.55 -33.35 -23.99
N LEU A 8 -21.94 -33.08 -25.14
CA LEU A 8 -20.56 -32.54 -25.20
C LEU A 8 -20.46 -31.01 -25.27
N TRP A 9 -21.59 -30.29 -25.39
CA TRP A 9 -21.59 -28.82 -25.43
C TRP A 9 -21.98 -28.14 -24.11
N CYS A 10 -22.58 -28.87 -23.15
CA CYS A 10 -22.92 -28.29 -21.84
C CYS A 10 -21.74 -28.27 -20.85
N GLY A 11 -20.76 -29.18 -20.99
CA GLY A 11 -19.64 -29.30 -20.04
C GLY A 11 -18.64 -28.14 -20.10
N PHE A 12 -18.39 -27.58 -21.28
CA PHE A 12 -17.41 -26.50 -21.46
C PHE A 12 -17.89 -25.14 -20.92
N LEU A 13 -19.21 -24.89 -20.94
CA LEU A 13 -19.78 -23.64 -20.44
C LEU A 13 -19.81 -23.57 -18.89
N VAL A 14 -19.99 -24.72 -18.22
CA VAL A 14 -20.04 -24.81 -16.75
C VAL A 14 -18.64 -24.66 -16.13
N LEU A 15 -17.59 -25.15 -16.80
CA LEU A 15 -16.20 -24.99 -16.36
C LEU A 15 -15.69 -23.54 -16.44
N ALA A 16 -16.16 -22.76 -17.43
CA ALA A 16 -15.80 -21.35 -17.55
C ALA A 16 -16.45 -20.47 -16.46
N LEU A 17 -17.68 -20.77 -16.04
CA LEU A 17 -18.38 -20.01 -14.99
C LEU A 17 -17.83 -20.29 -13.58
N ALA A 18 -17.35 -21.51 -13.32
CA ALA A 18 -16.78 -21.88 -12.03
C ALA A 18 -15.45 -21.18 -11.71
N GLN A 19 -14.71 -20.72 -12.73
CA GLN A 19 -13.45 -19.99 -12.53
C GLN A 19 -13.62 -18.48 -12.30
N ILE A 20 -14.79 -17.92 -12.61
CA ILE A 20 -15.07 -16.47 -12.48
C ILE A 20 -15.65 -16.15 -11.10
N ALA A 21 -16.34 -17.10 -10.47
CA ALA A 21 -17.00 -16.91 -9.18
C ALA A 21 -16.06 -16.42 -8.04
N PRO A 22 -14.84 -16.95 -7.85
CA PRO A 22 -13.95 -16.48 -6.78
C PRO A 22 -13.48 -15.02 -6.99
N PHE A 23 -13.27 -14.63 -8.25
CA PHE A 23 -12.83 -13.29 -8.62
C PHE A 23 -13.93 -12.25 -8.40
N LEU A 24 -15.18 -12.59 -8.73
CA LEU A 24 -16.33 -11.71 -8.50
C LEU A 24 -16.62 -11.52 -7.01
N HIS A 25 -16.53 -12.59 -6.20
CA HIS A 25 -16.75 -12.47 -4.75
C HIS A 25 -15.66 -11.64 -4.05
N GLY A 26 -14.40 -11.78 -4.44
CA GLY A 26 -13.31 -10.95 -3.90
C GLY A 26 -13.46 -9.47 -4.26
N GLN A 27 -13.93 -9.16 -5.47
CA GLN A 27 -14.10 -7.76 -5.90
C GLN A 27 -15.31 -7.08 -5.24
N GLU A 28 -16.41 -7.82 -5.00
CA GLU A 28 -17.55 -7.32 -4.22
C GLU A 28 -17.17 -7.04 -2.76
N SER A 29 -16.29 -7.85 -2.16
CA SER A 29 -15.84 -7.61 -0.78
C SER A 29 -14.97 -6.36 -0.65
N CYS A 30 -14.08 -6.10 -1.61
CA CYS A 30 -13.28 -4.86 -1.62
C CYS A 30 -14.18 -3.61 -1.71
N ALA A 31 -15.15 -3.62 -2.64
CA ALA A 31 -16.06 -2.50 -2.82
C ALA A 31 -16.93 -2.24 -1.59
N ALA A 32 -17.29 -3.27 -0.82
CA ALA A 32 -18.00 -3.11 0.45
C ALA A 32 -17.15 -2.36 1.48
N VAL A 33 -15.87 -2.75 1.65
CA VAL A 33 -14.93 -2.06 2.55
C VAL A 33 -14.76 -0.60 2.17
N LEU A 34 -14.59 -0.28 0.88
CA LEU A 34 -14.46 1.11 0.41
C LEU A 34 -15.68 1.96 0.80
N ARG A 35 -16.90 1.41 0.68
CA ARG A 35 -18.14 2.10 1.04
C ARG A 35 -18.25 2.31 2.54
N GLU A 36 -17.93 1.28 3.33
CA GLU A 36 -17.98 1.34 4.79
C GLU A 36 -16.99 2.37 5.35
N LYS A 37 -15.76 2.38 4.82
CA LYS A 37 -14.70 3.31 5.19
C LYS A 37 -14.85 4.70 4.56
N LYS A 38 -15.87 4.91 3.71
CA LYS A 38 -16.19 6.18 3.03
C LYS A 38 -15.01 6.73 2.23
N LEU A 39 -14.33 5.85 1.49
CA LEU A 39 -13.20 6.19 0.63
C LEU A 39 -13.69 6.76 -0.73
N PRO A 40 -12.92 7.66 -1.38
CA PRO A 40 -11.65 8.23 -0.93
C PRO A 40 -11.79 9.33 0.13
N VAL A 41 -10.91 9.31 1.12
CA VAL A 41 -10.84 10.32 2.19
C VAL A 41 -10.14 11.57 1.68
N LYS A 42 -10.71 12.75 1.95
CA LYS A 42 -10.04 14.02 1.64
C LYS A 42 -8.87 14.24 2.59
N PHE A 43 -7.68 14.53 2.04
CA PHE A 43 -6.51 14.84 2.87
C PHE A 43 -6.76 16.06 3.75
N LYS A 44 -6.40 15.93 5.02
CA LYS A 44 -6.06 17.02 5.91
C LYS A 44 -4.62 17.39 5.62
N THR A 45 -4.36 18.68 5.49
CA THR A 45 -3.06 19.19 5.07
C THR A 45 -2.44 20.11 6.13
N ARG A 46 -1.12 20.30 6.09
CA ARG A 46 -0.37 21.23 6.95
C ARG A 46 0.93 21.69 6.26
N GLY A 47 1.57 22.70 6.83
CA GLY A 47 2.95 23.08 6.49
C GLY A 47 3.10 23.88 5.19
N SER A 48 4.36 24.25 4.92
CA SER A 48 4.85 24.83 3.66
C SER A 48 6.21 24.17 3.39
N PRO A 49 6.37 23.37 2.31
CA PRO A 49 5.38 23.06 1.27
C PRO A 49 4.14 22.34 1.82
N GLN A 50 3.05 22.42 1.06
CA GLN A 50 1.78 21.82 1.44
C GLN A 50 1.93 20.29 1.51
N ARG A 51 1.69 19.70 2.68
CA ARG A 51 1.81 18.26 2.90
C ARG A 51 0.60 17.65 3.59
N ALA A 52 0.29 16.39 3.29
CA ALA A 52 -0.72 15.62 4.00
C ALA A 52 -0.31 15.41 5.46
N ARG A 53 -1.28 15.34 6.37
CA ARG A 53 -1.02 15.02 7.78
C ARG A 53 -0.65 13.55 7.91
N TRP A 54 0.55 13.26 8.40
CA TRP A 54 1.05 11.90 8.55
C TRP A 54 0.12 11.04 9.41
N GLU A 55 -0.51 11.62 10.44
CA GLU A 55 -1.43 10.90 11.33
C GLU A 55 -2.60 10.29 10.55
N GLN A 56 -3.15 11.06 9.59
CA GLN A 56 -4.27 10.62 8.76
C GLN A 56 -3.83 9.56 7.75
N VAL A 57 -2.63 9.71 7.16
CA VAL A 57 -2.08 8.74 6.22
C VAL A 57 -1.92 7.39 6.92
N ASP A 58 -1.34 7.38 8.11
CA ASP A 58 -1.12 6.18 8.92
C ASP A 58 -2.42 5.52 9.35
N GLU A 59 -3.36 6.30 9.88
CA GLU A 59 -4.66 5.82 10.34
C GLU A 59 -5.42 5.11 9.20
N VAL A 60 -5.50 5.76 8.03
CA VAL A 60 -6.26 5.22 6.89
C VAL A 60 -5.57 3.99 6.29
N LEU A 61 -4.25 4.04 6.04
CA LEU A 61 -3.54 2.92 5.44
C LEU A 61 -3.46 1.71 6.37
N THR A 62 -3.25 1.92 7.67
CA THR A 62 -3.20 0.83 8.65
C THR A 62 -4.57 0.18 8.80
N GLY A 63 -5.63 0.98 9.01
CA GLY A 63 -6.98 0.46 9.13
C GLY A 63 -7.40 -0.32 7.89
N LEU A 64 -7.15 0.23 6.70
CA LEU A 64 -7.48 -0.44 5.45
C LEU A 64 -6.67 -1.73 5.25
N SER A 65 -5.38 -1.75 5.60
CA SER A 65 -4.57 -2.98 5.54
C SER A 65 -5.12 -4.09 6.44
N GLU A 66 -5.68 -3.74 7.60
CA GLU A 66 -6.31 -4.69 8.52
C GLU A 66 -7.66 -5.18 7.97
N ASP A 67 -8.51 -4.27 7.47
CA ASP A 67 -9.82 -4.62 6.92
C ASP A 67 -9.73 -5.51 5.68
N LEU A 68 -8.69 -5.32 4.85
CA LEU A 68 -8.49 -6.08 3.62
C LEU A 68 -7.75 -7.41 3.84
N GLN A 69 -7.41 -7.75 5.08
CA GLN A 69 -6.68 -8.98 5.39
C GLN A 69 -7.47 -10.21 4.93
N GLY A 70 -6.84 -11.05 4.12
CA GLY A 70 -7.46 -12.25 3.54
C GLY A 70 -8.36 -12.01 2.33
N MET A 71 -8.54 -10.76 1.90
CA MET A 71 -9.27 -10.40 0.68
C MET A 71 -8.30 -10.25 -0.50
N ALA A 72 -8.78 -10.49 -1.72
CA ALA A 72 -8.03 -10.21 -2.95
C ALA A 72 -8.39 -8.81 -3.46
N CYS A 73 -7.68 -7.77 -3.01
CA CYS A 73 -7.97 -6.38 -3.34
C CYS A 73 -6.77 -5.67 -3.94
N LYS A 74 -7.03 -4.88 -4.98
CA LYS A 74 -6.06 -4.00 -5.62
C LYS A 74 -6.63 -2.59 -5.65
N LEU A 75 -6.03 -1.68 -4.89
CA LEU A 75 -6.50 -0.30 -4.74
C LEU A 75 -5.35 0.67 -5.02
N LYS A 76 -5.65 1.69 -5.83
CA LYS A 76 -4.76 2.83 -6.04
C LYS A 76 -4.81 3.82 -4.88
N PHE A 77 -3.80 4.69 -4.78
CA PHE A 77 -3.82 5.80 -3.83
C PHE A 77 -5.01 6.72 -4.05
N GLU A 78 -5.37 7.05 -5.30
CA GLU A 78 -6.52 7.90 -5.65
C GLU A 78 -7.89 7.32 -5.26
N GLU A 79 -7.97 5.99 -5.09
CA GLU A 79 -9.17 5.31 -4.61
C GLU A 79 -9.30 5.35 -3.08
N ILE A 80 -8.20 5.62 -2.38
CA ILE A 80 -8.12 5.69 -0.90
C ILE A 80 -8.14 7.14 -0.43
N PHE A 81 -7.46 8.02 -1.14
CA PHE A 81 -7.31 9.42 -0.80
C PHE A 81 -7.65 10.35 -1.96
N ARG A 82 -8.13 11.55 -1.64
CA ARG A 82 -8.36 12.62 -2.61
C ARG A 82 -7.84 13.96 -2.09
N THR A 83 -7.52 14.85 -3.03
CA THR A 83 -7.11 16.22 -2.75
C THR A 83 -7.72 17.18 -3.76
N ASP A 84 -7.89 18.43 -3.35
CA ASP A 84 -8.19 19.58 -4.22
C ASP A 84 -6.97 20.49 -4.41
N LYS A 85 -5.81 20.06 -3.91
CA LYS A 85 -4.53 20.77 -4.05
C LYS A 85 -3.81 20.27 -5.30
N GLU A 86 -3.38 21.22 -6.12
CA GLU A 86 -2.56 20.94 -7.31
C GLU A 86 -1.19 20.39 -6.91
N GLU A 87 -0.54 21.04 -5.94
CA GLU A 87 0.72 20.61 -5.35
C GLU A 87 0.50 20.12 -3.92
N LEU A 88 0.75 18.84 -3.68
CA LEU A 88 0.64 18.20 -2.38
C LEU A 88 1.74 17.16 -2.23
N TYR A 89 2.39 17.17 -1.07
CA TYR A 89 3.33 16.13 -0.68
C TYR A 89 2.71 15.12 0.28
N ILE A 90 2.98 13.84 0.08
CA ILE A 90 2.57 12.75 0.97
C ILE A 90 3.78 12.33 1.80
N PRO A 91 3.64 12.23 3.13
CA PRO A 91 4.72 11.75 3.99
C PRO A 91 4.99 10.25 3.79
N LEU A 92 6.25 9.88 3.62
CA LEU A 92 6.74 8.49 3.66
C LEU A 92 6.90 8.04 5.12
N THR A 93 5.79 7.69 5.75
CA THR A 93 5.78 7.20 7.13
C THR A 93 6.30 5.75 7.22
N ASN A 94 6.70 5.31 8.41
CA ASN A 94 7.06 3.91 8.63
C ASN A 94 5.91 2.95 8.26
N ASN A 95 4.65 3.36 8.46
CA ASN A 95 3.49 2.55 8.12
C ASN A 95 3.24 2.50 6.61
N LEU A 96 3.35 3.62 5.90
CA LEU A 96 3.26 3.62 4.43
C LEU A 96 4.33 2.70 3.84
N VAL A 97 5.58 2.85 4.30
CA VAL A 97 6.69 1.99 3.88
C VAL A 97 6.41 0.52 4.24
N ARG A 98 5.75 0.22 5.36
CA ARG A 98 5.37 -1.15 5.74
C ARG A 98 4.32 -1.76 4.81
N VAL A 99 3.22 -1.06 4.55
CA VAL A 99 2.00 -1.64 3.95
C VAL A 99 1.97 -1.60 2.43
N VAL A 100 2.56 -0.56 1.82
CA VAL A 100 2.57 -0.39 0.37
C VAL A 100 3.61 -1.35 -0.21
N PRO A 101 3.36 -2.05 -1.33
CA PRO A 101 4.38 -2.92 -1.94
C PRO A 101 5.64 -2.12 -2.34
N GLU A 102 6.82 -2.68 -2.10
CA GLU A 102 8.11 -1.99 -2.38
C GLU A 102 8.27 -1.59 -3.84
N THR A 103 7.85 -2.44 -4.78
CA THR A 103 7.89 -2.17 -6.23
C THR A 103 7.08 -0.95 -6.65
N ILE A 104 6.17 -0.48 -5.78
CA ILE A 104 5.37 0.72 -6.01
C ILE A 104 6.10 1.98 -5.51
N LEU A 105 6.99 1.83 -4.53
CA LEU A 105 7.77 2.93 -3.96
C LEU A 105 9.08 3.18 -4.71
N GLU A 106 9.62 2.15 -5.37
CA GLU A 106 10.86 2.25 -6.15
C GLU A 106 10.84 3.40 -7.17
N GLY A 107 11.94 4.16 -7.20
CA GLY A 107 12.15 5.29 -8.11
C GLY A 107 11.30 6.53 -7.82
N LEU A 108 10.59 6.60 -6.68
CA LEU A 108 9.92 7.83 -6.27
C LEU A 108 10.94 8.90 -5.87
N ALA A 109 10.75 10.13 -6.36
CA ALA A 109 11.52 11.27 -5.90
C ALA A 109 11.19 11.59 -4.43
N VAL A 110 12.20 11.54 -3.56
CA VAL A 110 12.09 11.77 -2.12
C VAL A 110 12.56 13.18 -1.81
N PHE A 111 11.74 13.92 -1.07
CA PHE A 111 11.98 15.30 -0.65
C PHE A 111 12.05 15.40 0.87
N ASN A 112 12.75 16.42 1.38
CA ASN A 112 12.72 16.76 2.80
C ASN A 112 11.55 17.69 3.16
N GLN A 113 11.42 18.03 4.45
CA GLN A 113 10.39 18.93 4.96
C GLN A 113 10.41 20.36 4.40
N SER A 114 11.53 20.79 3.83
CA SER A 114 11.71 22.10 3.18
C SER A 114 11.28 22.07 1.70
N GLY A 115 10.99 20.89 1.15
CA GLY A 115 10.68 20.70 -0.27
C GLY A 115 11.92 20.58 -1.16
N GLU A 116 13.09 20.28 -0.58
CA GLU A 116 14.31 20.02 -1.34
C GLU A 116 14.37 18.55 -1.72
N LEU A 117 14.73 18.27 -2.97
CA LEU A 117 14.94 16.90 -3.45
C LEU A 117 16.15 16.29 -2.74
N LEU A 118 15.95 15.16 -2.10
CA LEU A 118 16.99 14.36 -1.45
C LEU A 118 17.53 13.27 -2.37
N GLY A 119 16.70 12.73 -3.26
CA GLY A 119 17.10 11.60 -4.11
C GLY A 119 15.92 10.76 -4.58
N GLU A 120 16.18 9.52 -4.97
CA GLU A 120 15.18 8.55 -5.42
C GLU A 120 15.09 7.37 -4.47
N TYR A 121 13.87 6.96 -4.11
CA TYR A 121 13.63 5.76 -3.30
C TYR A 121 14.28 4.53 -3.95
N ASP A 122 15.09 3.81 -3.17
CA ASP A 122 15.81 2.62 -3.63
C ASP A 122 15.18 1.34 -3.04
N SER A 123 15.18 1.20 -1.72
CA SER A 123 14.80 -0.07 -1.09
C SER A 123 14.28 0.10 0.34
N ARG A 124 13.55 -0.91 0.83
CA ARG A 124 13.03 -1.00 2.19
C ARG A 124 14.02 -1.71 3.11
N VAL A 125 14.17 -1.17 4.31
CA VAL A 125 14.93 -1.80 5.38
C VAL A 125 14.02 -2.07 6.58
N SER A 126 14.00 -3.29 7.09
CA SER A 126 13.31 -3.63 8.32
C SER A 126 14.31 -3.79 9.48
N TYR A 127 14.02 -3.18 10.62
CA TYR A 127 14.82 -3.30 11.83
C TYR A 127 13.96 -3.82 12.98
N GLN A 128 14.34 -4.96 13.53
CA GLN A 128 13.69 -5.52 14.71
C GLN A 128 14.31 -4.92 15.96
N ARG A 129 13.51 -4.19 16.75
CA ARG A 129 13.89 -3.74 18.08
C ARG A 129 13.35 -4.72 19.10
N SER A 130 14.25 -5.39 19.81
CA SER A 130 13.95 -5.97 21.11
C SER A 130 14.06 -4.86 22.15
N GLY A 131 13.02 -4.65 22.97
CA GLY A 131 13.22 -3.91 24.22
C GLY A 131 14.29 -4.64 25.06
N GLY A 132 14.99 -3.94 25.96
CA GLY A 132 16.14 -4.47 26.72
C GLY A 132 15.85 -5.74 27.53
N LEU A 133 16.79 -6.16 28.40
CA LEU A 133 16.88 -7.47 29.11
C LEU A 133 15.59 -8.10 29.69
N TYR A 134 14.47 -7.38 29.79
CA TYR A 134 13.18 -7.83 30.32
C TYR A 134 11.97 -7.64 29.39
N ALA A 135 12.16 -7.23 28.13
CA ALA A 135 11.04 -7.02 27.20
C ALA A 135 10.64 -8.32 26.51
N THR A 136 9.38 -8.71 26.65
CA THR A 136 8.74 -9.82 25.92
C THR A 136 8.33 -9.44 24.49
N ASP A 137 8.33 -8.15 24.16
CA ASP A 137 7.76 -7.63 22.93
C ASP A 137 8.89 -7.12 22.01
N SER A 138 9.05 -7.76 20.86
CA SER A 138 9.86 -7.23 19.76
C SER A 138 8.95 -6.58 18.73
N TYR A 139 9.28 -5.38 18.28
CA TYR A 139 8.55 -4.73 17.18
C TYR A 139 9.49 -4.49 15.99
N THR A 140 8.92 -4.60 14.78
CA THR A 140 9.64 -4.34 13.54
C THR A 140 9.32 -2.94 13.06
N LEU A 141 10.34 -2.09 12.94
CA LEU A 141 10.25 -0.81 12.26
C LEU A 141 10.67 -0.95 10.80
N TYR A 142 9.95 -0.27 9.93
CA TYR A 142 10.23 -0.22 8.50
C TYR A 142 10.76 1.16 8.14
N TYR A 143 11.90 1.17 7.47
CA TYR A 143 12.64 2.32 6.96
C TYR A 143 12.88 2.15 5.47
N PHE A 144 13.52 3.12 4.84
CA PHE A 144 13.92 3.01 3.46
C PHE A 144 15.31 3.61 3.22
N GLN A 145 15.89 3.23 2.10
CA GLN A 145 17.08 3.82 1.53
C GLN A 145 16.70 4.59 0.27
N TYR A 146 17.46 5.63 -0.03
CA TYR A 146 17.33 6.41 -1.25
C TYR A 146 18.71 6.67 -1.84
N LYS A 147 18.79 6.79 -3.17
CA LYS A 147 20.00 7.24 -3.87
C LYS A 147 19.96 8.75 -3.97
N ASP A 148 20.96 9.40 -3.41
CA ASP A 148 21.11 10.85 -3.55
C ASP A 148 21.45 11.25 -5.01
N PRO A 149 21.51 12.55 -5.35
CA PRO A 149 21.84 13.00 -6.70
C PRO A 149 23.22 12.54 -7.21
N GLU A 150 24.15 12.24 -6.30
CA GLU A 150 25.49 11.71 -6.57
C GLU A 150 25.46 10.19 -6.82
N GLY A 151 24.37 9.52 -6.46
CA GLY A 151 24.15 8.08 -6.60
C GLY A 151 24.57 7.27 -5.38
N ASP A 152 24.94 7.94 -4.28
CA ASP A 152 25.28 7.32 -3.02
C ASP A 152 24.00 6.90 -2.28
N VAL A 153 24.06 5.74 -1.61
CA VAL A 153 22.91 5.18 -0.90
C VAL A 153 22.84 5.74 0.51
N GLU A 154 21.78 6.51 0.76
CA GLU A 154 21.45 7.11 2.04
C GLU A 154 20.33 6.36 2.74
N SER A 155 20.31 6.42 4.08
CA SER A 155 19.30 5.76 4.91
C SER A 155 18.35 6.79 5.52
N SER A 156 17.06 6.46 5.58
CA SER A 156 16.06 7.28 6.26
C SER A 156 16.21 7.31 7.80
N GLY A 157 17.19 6.57 8.35
CA GLY A 157 17.50 6.55 9.77
C GLY A 157 16.81 5.43 10.55
N ASN A 158 16.91 5.50 11.89
CA ASN A 158 16.37 4.52 12.83
C ASN A 158 15.36 5.12 13.83
N HIS A 159 14.63 6.14 13.37
CA HIS A 159 13.63 6.92 14.11
C HIS A 159 12.25 6.87 13.41
N LEU A 160 11.23 7.41 14.08
CA LEU A 160 9.91 7.55 13.45
C LEU A 160 10.00 8.58 12.32
N LEU A 161 9.65 8.17 11.10
CA LEU A 161 9.79 9.00 9.91
C LEU A 161 8.79 10.14 9.86
N LEU A 162 7.58 9.94 10.42
CA LEU A 162 6.51 10.95 10.50
C LEU A 162 6.33 11.71 9.17
N ASP A 163 6.69 13.00 9.11
CA ASP A 163 6.69 13.82 7.91
C ASP A 163 8.09 14.33 7.51
N ASP A 164 9.16 13.65 7.92
CA ASP A 164 10.55 14.01 7.58
C ASP A 164 10.86 13.83 6.08
N TYR A 165 10.23 12.82 5.47
CA TYR A 165 10.40 12.46 4.07
C TYR A 165 9.08 12.55 3.33
N LEU A 166 9.12 13.15 2.14
CA LEU A 166 7.96 13.55 1.38
C LEU A 166 8.07 13.03 -0.05
N VAL A 167 6.94 12.67 -0.65
CA VAL A 167 6.84 12.33 -2.08
C VAL A 167 5.70 13.12 -2.72
N PRO A 168 5.82 13.57 -3.99
CA PRO A 168 4.75 14.28 -4.65
C PRO A 168 3.50 13.40 -4.82
N TRP A 169 2.31 13.96 -4.56
CA TRP A 169 1.04 13.26 -4.79
C TRP A 169 0.85 12.88 -6.27
N SER A 170 1.33 13.72 -7.20
CA SER A 170 1.32 13.45 -8.64
C SER A 170 1.99 12.14 -9.01
N ASP A 171 3.02 11.76 -8.26
CA ASP A 171 3.84 10.59 -8.57
C ASP A 171 3.26 9.31 -7.92
N LEU A 172 2.40 9.49 -6.92
CA LEU A 172 1.78 8.41 -6.15
C LEU A 172 0.34 8.07 -6.56
N SER A 173 -0.47 9.05 -6.94
CA SER A 173 -1.94 8.93 -7.01
C SER A 173 -2.44 7.72 -7.80
N GLU A 174 -1.84 7.47 -8.97
CA GLU A 174 -2.24 6.39 -9.87
C GLU A 174 -1.60 5.03 -9.52
N ARG A 175 -0.64 5.02 -8.58
CA ARG A 175 0.06 3.81 -8.17
C ARG A 175 -0.77 2.98 -7.20
N ILE A 176 -0.45 1.69 -7.10
CA ILE A 176 -1.17 0.71 -6.28
C ILE A 176 -0.73 0.81 -4.81
N ALA A 177 -1.58 1.36 -3.96
CA ALA A 177 -1.31 1.46 -2.51
C ALA A 177 -1.50 0.12 -1.80
N MET A 178 -2.54 -0.64 -2.19
CA MET A 178 -2.88 -1.93 -1.57
C MET A 178 -2.94 -3.01 -2.63
N ASN A 179 -2.22 -4.11 -2.39
CA ASN A 179 -2.27 -5.31 -3.22
C ASN A 179 -2.31 -6.55 -2.32
N THR A 180 -3.52 -6.93 -1.92
CA THR A 180 -3.76 -8.11 -1.09
C THR A 180 -4.20 -9.27 -1.99
N SER A 181 -3.72 -10.47 -1.71
CA SER A 181 -4.15 -11.70 -2.37
C SER A 181 -4.96 -12.54 -1.38
N SER A 182 -6.03 -13.21 -1.85
CA SER A 182 -6.74 -14.23 -1.08
C SER A 182 -5.86 -15.49 -0.98
N GLY A 183 -4.85 -15.46 -0.12
CA GLY A 183 -3.93 -16.56 0.11
C GLY A 183 -4.21 -17.21 1.47
N SER A 184 -4.55 -18.49 1.44
CA SER A 184 -4.73 -19.36 2.61
C SER A 184 -3.61 -19.19 3.62
N SER A 185 -3.98 -19.13 4.91
CA SER A 185 -3.12 -19.41 6.07
C SER A 185 -2.04 -20.44 5.71
N GLY A 186 -0.86 -19.93 5.37
CA GLY A 186 0.32 -20.74 5.15
C GLY A 186 0.89 -21.03 6.53
N THR A 187 0.78 -22.28 6.96
CA THR A 187 1.53 -22.83 8.09
C THR A 187 2.98 -22.37 8.06
N VAL A 188 3.36 -21.67 9.12
CA VAL A 188 4.75 -21.34 9.46
C VAL A 188 5.49 -22.65 9.73
N PRO A 189 6.67 -22.91 9.12
CA PRO A 189 7.57 -23.96 9.58
C PRO A 189 8.24 -23.60 10.91
#